data_AF-X1EBX8-F1
#
_entry.id   AF-X1EBX8-F1
#
_cell.length_a   1.000
_cell.length_b   1.000
_cell.length_c   1.000
_cell.angle_alpha   90.00
_cell.angle_beta   90.00
_cell.angle_gamma   90.00
#
_symmetry.space_group_name_H-M   'P 1'
#
loop_
_entity.id
_entity.type
_entity.pdbx_description
1 polymer ?
#
loop_
_entity_poly.entity_id
_entity_poly.type
_entity_poly.pdbx_seq_one_letter_code
_entity_poly.pdbx_strand_id
1 'polypeptide(L)'
;MVSIIFDQQINSEIEQNVNILCTEFLEKLLSNEEIYTAFYINDINNFEDPDKDLIYKNNSLIKLWVKELYWAALEDTREKSEEEKIATLLNKKYVFLTLKKLSKGPIALDGLREWYNDTFPKLNFKELIDTLESKQFIFVNQIGIVEKYVLLLKEVNAERIPPDSVIEYIDENPELIELELIELFLPKVQEYFSIYENKSKEELEEDTYALFQIVSDP
;
A
#
# COMPACT_ATOMS: atom_id res chain seq x y z
N MET A 1 13.98 -17.40 -20.75
CA MET A 1 13.65 -16.01 -21.14
C MET A 1 12.34 -15.68 -20.44
N VAL A 2 12.31 -14.61 -19.65
CA VAL A 2 11.10 -14.12 -18.99
C VAL A 2 10.73 -12.83 -19.71
N SER A 3 9.46 -12.69 -20.08
CA SER A 3 8.98 -11.53 -20.81
C SER A 3 7.55 -11.25 -20.37
N ILE A 4 7.28 -9.98 -20.07
CA ILE A 4 5.95 -9.48 -19.74
C ILE A 4 5.51 -8.59 -20.91
N ILE A 5 4.28 -8.77 -21.37
CA ILE A 5 3.70 -8.05 -22.50
C ILE A 5 2.61 -7.15 -21.95
N PHE A 6 2.67 -5.87 -22.31
CA PHE A 6 1.68 -4.87 -21.91
C PHE A 6 0.83 -4.48 -23.11
N ASP A 7 -0.48 -4.38 -22.90
CA ASP A 7 -1.44 -3.94 -23.92
C ASP A 7 -1.42 -2.41 -24.13
N GLN A 8 -0.74 -1.67 -23.24
CA GLN A 8 -0.64 -0.21 -23.25
C GLN A 8 0.82 0.24 -23.14
N GLN A 9 1.07 1.48 -23.56
CA GLN A 9 2.38 2.09 -23.42
C GLN A 9 2.65 2.44 -21.96
N ILE A 10 3.61 1.74 -21.35
CA ILE A 10 4.06 1.98 -19.98
C ILE A 10 5.16 3.06 -19.94
N ASN A 11 5.30 3.72 -18.78
CA ASN A 11 6.35 4.69 -18.56
C ASN A 11 7.69 3.99 -18.19
N SER A 12 8.79 4.74 -18.24
CA SER A 12 10.13 4.21 -17.99
C SER A 12 10.36 3.75 -16.55
N GLU A 13 9.57 4.22 -15.58
CA GLU A 13 9.67 3.83 -14.18
C GLU A 13 9.08 2.43 -13.97
N ILE A 14 7.89 2.18 -14.52
CA ILE A 14 7.23 0.87 -14.54
C ILE A 14 8.11 -0.16 -15.26
N GLU A 15 8.73 0.21 -16.39
CA GLU A 15 9.64 -0.69 -17.10
C GLU A 15 10.84 -1.11 -16.25
N GLN A 16 11.40 -0.19 -15.46
CA GLN A 16 12.50 -0.50 -14.55
C GLN A 16 12.05 -1.41 -13.40
N ASN A 17 10.90 -1.11 -12.78
CA ASN A 17 10.35 -1.94 -11.70
C ASN A 17 10.07 -3.37 -12.18
N VAL A 18 9.42 -3.50 -13.33
CA VAL A 18 9.14 -4.82 -13.93
C VAL A 18 10.43 -5.57 -14.27
N ASN A 19 11.47 -4.87 -14.74
CA ASN A 19 12.76 -5.49 -15.01
C ASN A 19 13.43 -6.01 -13.73
N ILE A 20 13.31 -5.27 -12.61
CA ILE A 20 13.76 -5.73 -11.30
C ILE A 20 12.99 -7.01 -10.90
N LEU A 21 11.66 -7.00 -10.99
CA LEU A 21 10.83 -8.17 -10.70
C LEU A 21 11.21 -9.39 -11.57
N CYS A 22 11.48 -9.18 -12.86
CA CYS A 22 11.94 -10.23 -13.76
C CYS A 22 13.32 -10.77 -13.34
N THR A 23 14.21 -9.89 -12.89
CA THR A 23 15.56 -10.27 -12.41
C THR A 23 15.48 -11.07 -11.13
N GLU A 24 14.69 -10.64 -10.14
CA GLU A 24 14.47 -11.36 -8.88
C GLU A 24 13.82 -12.73 -9.12
N PHE A 25 12.85 -12.81 -10.03
CA PHE A 25 12.25 -14.08 -10.43
C PHE A 25 13.27 -15.01 -11.08
N LEU A 26 14.16 -14.49 -11.93
CA LEU A 26 15.25 -15.28 -12.53
C LEU A 26 16.24 -15.77 -11.47
N GLU A 27 16.60 -14.93 -10.50
CA GLU A 27 17.46 -15.32 -9.38
C GLU A 27 16.81 -16.42 -8.53
N LYS A 28 15.51 -16.29 -8.22
CA LYS A 28 14.74 -17.35 -7.54
C LYS A 28 14.78 -18.66 -8.33
N LEU A 29 14.56 -18.63 -9.65
CA LEU A 29 14.66 -19.82 -10.50
C LEU A 29 16.07 -20.43 -10.49
N LEU A 30 17.10 -19.61 -10.60
CA LEU A 30 18.49 -20.08 -10.63
C LEU A 30 18.96 -20.65 -9.28
N SER A 31 18.41 -20.15 -8.17
CA SER A 31 18.75 -20.63 -6.83
C SER A 31 18.25 -22.05 -6.52
N ASN A 32 17.30 -22.56 -7.30
CA ASN A 32 16.76 -23.91 -7.13
C ASN A 32 17.24 -24.82 -8.28
N GLU A 33 18.32 -25.56 -8.03
CA GLU A 33 18.99 -26.41 -9.03
C GLU A 33 18.09 -27.46 -9.66
N GLU A 34 17.04 -27.90 -8.97
CA GLU A 34 16.11 -28.95 -9.44
C GLU A 34 14.83 -28.39 -10.05
N ILE A 35 14.65 -27.06 -10.11
CA ILE A 35 13.40 -26.45 -10.58
C ILE A 35 13.08 -26.82 -12.04
N TYR A 36 14.09 -27.14 -12.84
CA TYR A 36 13.92 -27.59 -14.22
C TYR A 36 13.07 -28.87 -14.33
N THR A 37 13.00 -29.67 -13.26
CA THR A 37 12.18 -30.90 -13.24
C THR A 37 10.69 -30.62 -13.45
N ALA A 38 10.22 -29.42 -13.08
CA ALA A 38 8.86 -28.97 -13.32
C ALA A 38 8.44 -29.05 -14.81
N PHE A 39 9.38 -28.92 -15.75
CA PHE A 39 9.09 -28.94 -17.19
C PHE A 39 8.75 -30.35 -17.71
N TYR A 40 9.01 -31.40 -16.94
CA TYR A 40 8.65 -32.78 -17.29
C TYR A 40 7.21 -33.15 -16.88
N ILE A 41 6.41 -32.21 -16.39
CA ILE A 41 5.02 -32.46 -15.98
C ILE A 41 4.17 -33.09 -17.10
N ASN A 42 4.45 -32.76 -18.37
CA ASN A 42 3.74 -33.34 -19.52
C ASN A 42 4.12 -34.80 -19.80
N ASP A 43 5.29 -35.22 -19.32
CA ASP A 43 5.86 -36.57 -19.49
C ASP A 43 5.84 -37.36 -18.19
N ILE A 44 5.06 -36.94 -17.19
CA ILE A 44 5.03 -37.48 -15.81
C ILE A 44 4.87 -39.01 -15.75
N ASN A 45 4.20 -39.61 -16.74
CA ASN A 45 3.98 -41.05 -16.82
C ASN A 45 5.25 -41.86 -17.12
N ASN A 46 6.32 -41.18 -17.56
CA ASN A 46 7.59 -41.81 -17.93
C ASN A 46 8.60 -41.88 -16.76
N PHE A 47 8.21 -41.39 -15.58
CA PHE A 47 9.10 -41.28 -14.40
C PHE A 47 8.68 -42.24 -13.28
N GLU A 48 9.59 -42.53 -12.35
CA GLU A 48 9.29 -43.31 -11.14
C GLU A 48 8.62 -42.42 -10.08
N ASP A 49 7.93 -43.02 -9.10
CA ASP A 49 7.15 -42.28 -8.10
C ASP A 49 7.93 -41.21 -7.30
N PRO A 50 9.19 -41.41 -6.86
CA PRO A 50 9.95 -40.35 -6.20
C PRO A 50 10.26 -39.16 -7.12
N ASP A 51 10.49 -39.41 -8.41
CA ASP A 51 10.71 -38.35 -9.40
C ASP A 51 9.40 -37.62 -9.72
N LYS A 52 8.26 -38.33 -9.73
CA LYS A 52 6.93 -37.71 -9.92
C LYS A 52 6.62 -36.71 -8.81
N ASP A 53 6.88 -37.07 -7.56
CA ASP A 53 6.63 -36.18 -6.41
C ASP A 53 7.46 -34.90 -6.51
N LEU A 54 8.72 -35.01 -6.93
CA LEU A 54 9.60 -33.87 -7.17
C LEU A 54 9.07 -32.99 -8.32
N ILE A 55 8.65 -33.59 -9.43
CA ILE A 55 8.07 -32.89 -10.58
C ILE A 55 6.78 -32.15 -10.19
N TYR A 56 5.87 -32.78 -9.45
CA TYR A 56 4.63 -32.15 -8.99
C TYR A 56 4.88 -30.97 -8.04
N LYS A 57 5.81 -31.14 -7.09
CA LYS A 57 6.22 -30.10 -6.15
C LYS A 57 6.80 -28.90 -6.88
N ASN A 58 7.77 -29.13 -7.78
CA ASN A 58 8.44 -28.06 -8.51
C ASN A 58 7.52 -27.37 -9.53
N ASN A 59 6.61 -28.11 -10.16
CA ASN A 59 5.57 -27.51 -11.02
C ASN A 59 4.63 -26.59 -10.23
N SER A 60 4.24 -26.99 -9.02
CA SER A 60 3.41 -26.16 -8.14
C SER A 60 4.15 -24.91 -7.69
N LEU A 61 5.45 -25.03 -7.38
CA LEU A 61 6.33 -23.90 -7.05
C LEU A 61 6.47 -22.91 -8.22
N ILE A 62 6.76 -23.38 -9.44
CA ILE A 62 6.84 -22.49 -10.61
C ILE A 62 5.50 -21.76 -10.82
N LYS A 63 4.38 -22.48 -10.75
CA LYS A 63 3.06 -21.86 -10.91
C LYS A 63 2.81 -20.78 -9.86
N LEU A 64 3.19 -21.02 -8.61
CA LEU A 64 3.11 -20.03 -7.54
C LEU A 64 3.97 -18.80 -7.86
N TRP A 65 5.24 -18.99 -8.20
CA TRP A 65 6.15 -17.88 -8.51
C TRP A 65 5.75 -17.09 -9.75
N VAL A 66 5.21 -17.75 -10.77
CA VAL A 66 4.64 -17.07 -11.95
C VAL A 66 3.42 -16.25 -11.56
N LYS A 67 2.56 -16.78 -10.66
CA LYS A 67 1.41 -16.05 -10.13
C LYS A 67 1.86 -14.84 -9.30
N GLU A 68 2.87 -14.98 -8.45
CA GLU A 68 3.47 -13.86 -7.70
C GLU A 68 4.03 -12.78 -8.63
N LEU A 69 4.82 -13.16 -9.64
CA LEU A 69 5.36 -12.23 -10.63
C LEU A 69 4.24 -11.49 -11.40
N TYR A 70 3.19 -12.22 -11.78
CA TYR A 70 2.03 -11.64 -12.44
C TYR A 70 1.33 -10.59 -11.56
N TRP A 71 1.06 -10.91 -10.29
CA TRP A 71 0.40 -9.97 -9.38
C TRP A 71 1.28 -8.75 -9.07
N ALA A 72 2.57 -8.95 -8.84
CA ALA A 72 3.50 -7.86 -8.60
C ALA A 72 3.58 -6.91 -9.81
N ALA A 73 3.71 -7.47 -11.03
CA ALA A 73 3.72 -6.66 -12.24
C ALA A 73 2.37 -5.97 -12.51
N LEU A 74 1.25 -6.65 -12.20
CA LEU A 74 -0.08 -6.06 -12.33
C LEU A 74 -0.26 -4.89 -11.35
N GLU A 75 0.24 -5.01 -10.12
CA GLU A 75 0.17 -3.95 -9.13
C GLU A 75 1.01 -2.73 -9.53
N ASP A 76 2.23 -2.95 -10.03
CA ASP A 76 3.08 -1.86 -10.54
C ASP A 76 2.51 -1.16 -11.77
N THR A 77 1.65 -1.83 -12.53
CA THR A 77 1.05 -1.30 -13.76
C THR A 77 -0.38 -0.80 -13.58
N ARG A 78 -0.99 -1.06 -12.43
CA ARG A 78 -2.33 -0.57 -12.07
C ARG A 78 -2.30 0.93 -11.84
N GLU A 79 -3.35 1.61 -12.29
CA GLU A 79 -3.55 3.01 -11.93
C GLU A 79 -3.89 3.09 -10.43
N LYS A 80 -2.99 3.69 -9.65
CA LYS A 80 -3.22 3.91 -8.22
C LYS A 80 -4.50 4.72 -8.00
N SER A 81 -5.29 4.31 -7.01
CA SER A 81 -6.49 5.05 -6.62
C SER A 81 -6.13 6.43 -6.06
N GLU A 82 -7.11 7.34 -6.01
CA GLU A 82 -6.88 8.65 -5.39
C GLU A 82 -6.56 8.50 -3.90
N GLU A 83 -7.15 7.51 -3.23
CA GLU A 83 -6.88 7.14 -1.84
C GLU A 83 -5.42 6.71 -1.64
N GLU A 84 -4.89 5.87 -2.53
CA GLU A 84 -3.48 5.44 -2.49
C GLU A 84 -2.52 6.60 -2.75
N LYS A 85 -2.82 7.45 -3.73
CA LYS A 85 -2.03 8.67 -4.00
C LYS A 85 -2.02 9.63 -2.80
N ILE A 86 -3.14 9.70 -2.06
CA ILE A 86 -3.26 10.48 -0.83
C ILE A 86 -2.49 9.80 0.31
N ALA A 87 -2.59 8.48 0.46
CA ALA A 87 -1.86 7.72 1.47
C ALA A 87 -0.34 7.82 1.29
N THR A 88 0.17 7.70 0.05
CA THR A 88 1.61 7.91 -0.24
C THR A 88 2.07 9.31 0.16
N LEU A 89 1.23 10.33 -0.02
CA LEU A 89 1.55 11.69 0.41
C LEU A 89 1.56 11.80 1.94
N LEU A 90 0.57 11.20 2.62
CA LEU A 90 0.41 11.23 4.08
C LEU A 90 1.40 10.34 4.84
N ASN A 91 1.99 9.33 4.19
CA ASN A 91 3.11 8.55 4.73
C ASN A 91 4.34 9.44 5.00
N LYS A 92 4.44 10.60 4.36
CA LYS A 92 5.47 11.59 4.70
C LYS A 92 5.09 12.29 6.01
N LYS A 93 5.76 11.90 7.12
CA LYS A 93 5.53 12.44 8.48
C LYS A 93 5.36 13.97 8.56
N TYR A 94 6.17 14.72 7.83
CA TYR A 94 6.10 16.19 7.83
C TYR A 94 4.82 16.72 7.16
N VAL A 95 4.29 16.02 6.15
CA VAL A 95 3.02 16.37 5.50
C VAL A 95 1.86 16.08 6.45
N PHE A 96 1.82 14.87 7.02
CA PHE A 96 0.80 14.47 7.98
C PHE A 96 0.69 15.43 9.17
N LEU A 97 1.83 15.75 9.82
CA LEU A 97 1.85 16.65 10.96
C LEU A 97 1.45 18.09 10.59
N THR A 98 1.78 18.54 9.37
CA THR A 98 1.37 19.87 8.89
C THR A 98 -0.14 19.94 8.68
N LEU A 99 -0.74 18.94 8.03
CA LEU A 99 -2.19 18.88 7.83
C LEU A 99 -2.94 18.75 9.16
N LYS A 100 -2.42 17.95 10.10
CA LYS A 100 -2.95 17.85 11.47
C LYS A 100 -2.85 19.16 12.26
N LYS A 101 -1.84 19.99 11.99
CA LYS A 101 -1.77 21.33 12.60
C LYS A 101 -2.84 22.25 12.01
N LEU A 102 -3.07 22.15 10.70
CA LEU A 102 -4.07 22.94 9.98
C LEU A 102 -5.52 22.50 10.30
N SER A 103 -5.75 21.24 10.70
CA SER A 103 -7.09 20.80 11.13
C SER A 103 -7.55 21.46 12.44
N LYS A 104 -6.62 21.94 13.27
CA LYS A 104 -6.94 22.72 14.48
C LYS A 104 -7.44 24.14 14.17
N GLY A 105 -7.33 24.58 12.93
CA GLY A 105 -7.85 25.85 12.45
C GLY A 105 -6.89 26.61 11.53
N PRO A 106 -7.38 27.69 10.89
CA PRO A 106 -6.58 28.54 10.02
C PRO A 106 -5.34 29.11 10.72
N ILE A 107 -4.19 29.09 10.03
CA ILE A 107 -2.93 29.67 10.53
C ILE A 107 -2.37 30.64 9.50
N ALA A 108 -1.77 31.75 9.97
CA ALA A 108 -1.04 32.68 9.12
C ALA A 108 0.17 31.98 8.46
N LEU A 109 0.41 32.22 7.17
CA LEU A 109 1.45 31.55 6.38
C LEU A 109 2.84 31.68 7.02
N ASP A 110 3.16 32.87 7.56
CA ASP A 110 4.44 33.11 8.24
C ASP A 110 4.53 32.33 9.56
N GLY A 111 3.45 32.26 10.34
CA GLY A 111 3.40 31.45 11.56
C GLY A 111 3.47 29.95 11.30
N LEU A 112 2.93 29.48 10.17
CA LEU A 112 3.10 28.08 9.73
C LEU A 112 4.54 27.82 9.31
N ARG A 113 5.17 28.76 8.60
CA ARG A 113 6.57 28.66 8.16
C ARG A 113 7.53 28.59 9.34
N GLU A 114 7.37 29.45 10.33
CA GLU A 114 8.19 29.43 11.55
C GLU A 114 8.11 28.08 12.25
N TRP A 115 6.89 27.62 12.54
CA TRP A 115 6.68 26.31 13.17
C TRP A 115 7.24 25.15 12.33
N TYR A 116 7.08 25.19 11.01
CA TYR A 116 7.56 24.14 10.12
C TYR A 116 9.08 24.09 10.08
N ASN A 117 9.75 25.24 10.01
CA ASN A 117 11.21 25.32 9.99
C ASN A 117 11.80 24.90 11.35
N ASP A 118 11.14 25.20 12.45
CA ASP A 118 11.55 24.76 13.78
C ASP A 118 11.39 23.23 13.95
N THR A 119 10.30 22.66 13.41
CA THR A 119 9.97 21.23 13.55
C THR A 119 10.74 20.37 12.53
N PHE A 120 10.97 20.89 11.32
CA PHE A 120 11.57 20.17 10.19
C PHE A 120 12.67 21.02 9.50
N PRO A 121 13.77 21.35 10.18
CA PRO A 121 14.76 22.33 9.71
C PRO A 121 15.51 21.96 8.41
N LYS A 122 15.43 20.69 7.99
CA LYS A 122 16.09 20.17 6.79
C LYS A 122 15.18 20.10 5.57
N LEU A 123 13.89 20.42 5.71
CA LEU A 123 12.89 20.27 4.66
C LEU A 123 12.46 21.64 4.11
N ASN A 124 12.05 21.66 2.83
CA ASN A 124 11.69 22.89 2.15
C ASN A 124 10.20 23.21 2.35
N PHE A 125 9.91 24.22 3.16
CA PHE A 125 8.55 24.69 3.40
C PHE A 125 7.80 25.09 2.12
N LYS A 126 8.50 25.72 1.16
CA LYS A 126 7.86 26.17 -0.08
C LYS A 126 7.39 24.98 -0.91
N GLU A 127 8.23 23.96 -1.04
CA GLU A 127 7.91 22.72 -1.76
C GLU A 127 6.69 22.01 -1.15
N LEU A 128 6.60 21.98 0.18
CA LEU A 128 5.43 21.45 0.87
C LEU A 128 4.15 22.22 0.52
N ILE A 129 4.17 23.56 0.63
CA ILE A 129 3.00 24.40 0.36
C ILE A 129 2.56 24.27 -1.10
N ASP A 130 3.49 24.34 -2.05
CA ASP A 130 3.20 24.17 -3.48
C ASP A 130 2.59 22.77 -3.76
N THR A 131 3.07 21.73 -3.08
CA THR A 131 2.52 20.36 -3.17
C THR A 131 1.11 20.26 -2.59
N LEU A 132 0.88 20.85 -1.42
CA LEU A 132 -0.43 20.82 -0.75
C LEU A 132 -1.48 21.65 -1.50
N GLU A 133 -1.09 22.79 -2.08
CA GLU A 133 -1.96 23.66 -2.87
C GLU A 133 -2.32 23.01 -4.21
N SER A 134 -1.34 22.46 -4.93
CA SER A 134 -1.58 21.76 -6.21
C SER A 134 -2.49 20.53 -6.06
N LYS A 135 -2.38 19.80 -4.95
CA LYS A 135 -3.28 18.67 -4.60
C LYS A 135 -4.58 19.11 -3.92
N GLN A 136 -4.84 20.42 -3.82
CA GLN A 136 -6.05 21.02 -3.24
C GLN A 136 -6.33 20.59 -1.79
N PHE A 137 -5.28 20.31 -1.01
CA PHE A 137 -5.41 20.08 0.43
C PHE A 137 -5.56 21.38 1.20
N ILE A 138 -4.90 22.44 0.71
CA ILE A 138 -4.89 23.76 1.34
C ILE A 138 -5.28 24.84 0.34
N PHE A 139 -5.75 25.95 0.88
CA PHE A 139 -5.97 27.20 0.15
C PHE A 139 -5.28 28.33 0.89
N VAL A 140 -4.42 29.07 0.19
CA VAL A 140 -3.76 30.25 0.76
C VAL A 140 -4.60 31.48 0.43
N ASN A 141 -5.43 31.89 1.38
CA ASN A 141 -6.26 33.07 1.24
C ASN A 141 -5.50 34.33 1.66
N GLN A 142 -5.57 35.38 0.86
CA GLN A 142 -5.03 36.69 1.22
C GLN A 142 -6.14 37.58 1.77
N ILE A 143 -6.01 37.97 3.04
CA ILE A 143 -6.95 38.87 3.71
C ILE A 143 -6.26 40.22 3.87
N GLY A 144 -6.76 41.25 3.17
CA GLY A 144 -6.17 42.59 3.18
C GLY A 144 -4.89 42.71 2.35
N ILE A 145 -4.01 43.66 2.72
CA ILE A 145 -2.86 44.07 1.89
C ILE A 145 -1.65 43.14 2.05
N VAL A 146 -1.50 42.45 3.20
CA VAL A 146 -0.26 41.74 3.53
C VAL A 146 -0.45 40.33 4.12
N GLU A 147 -1.58 40.05 4.78
CA GLU A 147 -1.73 38.82 5.56
C GLU A 147 -2.26 37.65 4.71
N LYS A 148 -1.48 36.57 4.66
CA LYS A 148 -1.85 35.31 4.02
C LYS A 148 -2.17 34.27 5.08
N TYR A 149 -3.33 33.63 4.95
CA TYR A 149 -3.78 32.55 5.82
C TYR A 149 -3.86 31.24 5.04
N VAL A 150 -3.36 30.16 5.64
CA VAL A 150 -3.48 28.81 5.11
C VAL A 150 -4.73 28.18 5.70
N LEU A 151 -5.65 27.81 4.82
CA LEU A 151 -6.91 27.15 5.14
C LEU A 151 -6.81 25.69 4.70
N LEU A 152 -7.22 24.77 5.57
CA LEU A 152 -7.39 23.36 5.19
C LEU A 152 -8.68 23.24 4.37
N LEU A 153 -8.59 22.72 3.15
CA LEU A 153 -9.74 22.45 2.29
C LEU A 153 -10.24 21.02 2.44
N LYS A 154 -9.34 20.08 2.71
CA LYS A 154 -9.64 18.64 2.82
C LYS A 154 -9.04 18.10 4.10
N GLU A 155 -9.90 17.61 4.98
CA GLU A 155 -9.49 16.80 6.12
C GLU A 155 -9.52 15.33 5.68
N VAL A 156 -8.40 14.63 5.83
CA VAL A 156 -8.30 13.21 5.49
C VAL A 156 -8.23 12.43 6.78
N ASN A 157 -9.30 11.69 7.06
CA ASN A 157 -9.38 10.75 8.17
C ASN A 157 -9.14 9.35 7.62
N ALA A 158 -8.23 8.60 8.26
CA ALA A 158 -8.16 7.16 8.07
C ALA A 158 -8.98 6.51 9.19
N GLU A 159 -10.07 5.85 8.82
CA GLU A 159 -10.93 5.12 9.74
C GLU A 159 -10.81 3.63 9.40
N ARG A 160 -10.66 2.79 10.43
CA ARG A 160 -10.78 1.34 10.24
C ARG A 160 -12.24 1.00 10.09
N ILE A 161 -12.60 0.33 9.00
CA ILE A 161 -13.97 -0.17 8.81
C ILE A 161 -14.24 -1.20 9.93
N PRO A 162 -15.35 -1.09 10.67
CA PRO A 162 -15.69 -2.02 11.73
C PRO A 162 -15.95 -3.43 11.18
N PRO A 163 -15.80 -4.47 12.02
CA PRO A 163 -15.92 -5.88 11.63
C PRO A 163 -17.20 -6.21 10.88
N ASP A 164 -18.30 -5.52 11.19
CA ASP A 164 -19.64 -5.84 10.68
C ASP A 164 -19.70 -5.85 9.15
N SER A 165 -19.01 -4.93 8.46
CA SER A 165 -19.00 -4.92 6.99
C SER A 165 -18.13 -6.03 6.39
N VAL A 166 -17.07 -6.45 7.09
CA VAL A 166 -16.24 -7.58 6.67
C VAL A 166 -16.96 -8.90 6.96
N ILE A 167 -17.63 -9.00 8.10
CA ILE A 167 -18.47 -10.14 8.49
C ILE A 167 -19.64 -10.27 7.51
N GLU A 168 -20.33 -9.18 7.19
CA GLU A 168 -21.41 -9.14 6.21
C GLU A 168 -20.92 -9.55 4.81
N TYR A 169 -19.74 -9.06 4.37
CA TYR A 169 -19.14 -9.48 3.10
C TYR A 169 -18.76 -10.98 3.08
N ILE A 170 -18.25 -11.52 4.19
CA ILE A 170 -17.91 -12.94 4.35
C ILE A 170 -19.18 -13.81 4.38
N ASP A 171 -20.21 -13.38 5.10
CA ASP A 171 -21.51 -14.05 5.20
C ASP A 171 -22.26 -14.03 3.85
N GLU A 172 -22.11 -12.96 3.06
CA GLU A 172 -22.65 -12.84 1.71
C GLU A 172 -21.86 -13.64 0.65
N ASN A 173 -20.59 -13.96 0.91
CA ASN A 173 -19.71 -14.67 -0.03
C ASN A 173 -18.99 -15.89 0.59
N PRO A 174 -19.72 -16.86 1.18
CA PRO A 174 -19.13 -17.97 1.94
C PRO A 174 -18.33 -18.96 1.07
N GLU A 175 -18.49 -18.91 -0.26
CA GLU A 175 -17.76 -19.78 -1.19
C GLU A 175 -16.32 -19.31 -1.49
N LEU A 176 -15.98 -18.06 -1.12
CA LEU A 176 -14.66 -17.47 -1.41
C LEU A 176 -13.64 -17.68 -0.28
N ILE A 177 -14.06 -18.14 0.90
CA ILE A 177 -13.24 -18.25 2.10
C ILE A 177 -13.52 -19.58 2.80
N GLU A 178 -12.47 -20.34 3.10
CA GLU A 178 -12.61 -21.63 3.80
C GLU A 178 -13.21 -21.42 5.21
N LEU A 179 -14.27 -22.17 5.54
CA LEU A 179 -15.02 -22.07 6.80
C LEU A 179 -14.11 -22.11 8.05
N GLU A 180 -13.03 -22.89 8.00
CA GLU A 180 -12.05 -23.03 9.09
C GLU A 180 -11.26 -21.73 9.34
N LEU A 181 -11.04 -20.91 8.32
CA LEU A 181 -10.40 -19.60 8.44
C LEU A 181 -11.34 -18.59 9.08
N ILE A 182 -12.64 -18.65 8.76
CA ILE A 182 -13.66 -17.76 9.35
C ILE A 182 -13.73 -17.99 10.86
N GLU A 183 -13.84 -19.25 11.32
CA GLU A 183 -13.89 -19.58 12.75
C GLU A 183 -12.61 -19.18 13.51
N LEU A 184 -11.46 -19.17 12.83
CA LEU A 184 -10.18 -18.76 13.41
C LEU A 184 -9.99 -17.24 13.46
N PHE A 185 -10.46 -16.52 12.43
CA PHE A 185 -10.24 -15.08 12.30
C PHE A 185 -11.30 -14.24 13.01
N LEU A 186 -12.58 -14.65 13.01
CA LEU A 186 -13.66 -13.87 13.61
C LEU A 186 -13.39 -13.48 15.07
N PRO A 187 -12.95 -14.40 15.96
CA PRO A 187 -12.66 -14.08 17.35
C PRO A 187 -11.48 -13.12 17.50
N LYS A 188 -10.43 -13.29 16.67
CA LYS A 188 -9.24 -12.44 16.68
C LYS A 188 -9.53 -11.03 16.17
N VAL A 189 -10.39 -10.92 15.17
CA VAL A 189 -10.88 -9.64 14.65
C VAL A 189 -11.70 -8.94 15.74
N GLN A 190 -12.67 -9.63 16.35
CA GLN A 190 -13.46 -9.08 17.44
C GLN A 190 -12.61 -8.63 18.64
N GLU A 191 -11.62 -9.44 19.04
CA GLU A 191 -10.68 -9.11 20.11
C GLU A 191 -9.84 -7.87 19.76
N TYR A 192 -9.29 -7.82 18.54
CA TYR A 192 -8.52 -6.69 18.05
C TYR A 192 -9.33 -5.38 18.09
N PHE A 193 -10.58 -5.39 17.63
CA PHE A 193 -11.44 -4.21 17.62
C PHE A 193 -11.96 -3.82 19.02
N SER A 194 -12.18 -4.80 19.91
CA SER A 194 -12.48 -4.52 21.32
C SER A 194 -11.32 -3.78 22.01
N ILE A 195 -10.08 -4.13 21.65
CA ILE A 195 -8.89 -3.40 22.12
C ILE A 195 -8.83 -2.01 21.46
N TYR A 196 -9.17 -1.91 20.17
CA TYR A 196 -9.18 -0.66 19.41
C TYR A 196 -10.17 0.39 19.94
N GLU A 197 -11.40 0.00 20.27
CA GLU A 197 -12.41 0.91 20.86
C GLU A 197 -11.96 1.51 22.19
N ASN A 198 -11.09 0.79 22.91
CA ASN A 198 -10.56 1.21 24.20
C ASN A 198 -9.24 2.00 24.10
N LYS A 199 -8.72 2.25 22.89
CA LYS A 199 -7.50 3.05 22.70
C LYS A 199 -7.74 4.50 23.10
N SER A 200 -6.73 5.08 23.75
CA SER A 200 -6.69 6.52 24.02
C SER A 200 -6.57 7.32 22.71
N LYS A 201 -6.88 8.63 22.77
CA LYS A 201 -6.72 9.52 21.61
C LYS A 201 -5.30 9.53 21.05
N GLU A 202 -4.29 9.40 21.91
CA GLU A 202 -2.88 9.39 21.49
C GLU A 202 -2.53 8.09 20.74
N GLU A 203 -3.04 6.94 21.20
CA GLU A 203 -2.86 5.64 20.54
C GLU A 203 -3.61 5.54 19.21
N LEU A 204 -4.79 6.17 19.10
CA LEU A 204 -5.52 6.27 17.83
C LEU A 204 -4.78 7.17 16.82
N GLU A 205 -4.10 8.21 17.29
CA GLU A 205 -3.30 9.09 16.44
C GLU A 205 -2.06 8.40 15.86
N GLU A 206 -1.37 7.57 16.65
CA GLU A 206 -0.27 6.74 16.15
C GLU A 206 -0.77 5.67 15.17
N ASP A 207 -1.92 5.07 15.47
CA ASP A 207 -2.56 4.07 14.60
C ASP A 207 -2.97 4.65 13.25
N THR A 208 -3.50 5.89 13.23
CA THR A 208 -3.88 6.60 12.00
C THR A 208 -2.68 6.82 11.08
N TYR A 209 -1.53 7.20 11.64
CA TYR A 209 -0.30 7.34 10.84
C TYR A 209 0.14 5.97 10.28
N ALA A 210 0.13 4.93 11.11
CA ALA A 210 0.47 3.56 10.68
C ALA A 210 -0.45 3.06 9.56
N LEU A 211 -1.75 3.39 9.57
CA LEU A 211 -2.67 3.07 8.48
C LEU A 211 -2.26 3.70 7.15
N PHE A 212 -1.84 4.97 7.15
CA PHE A 212 -1.32 5.58 5.91
C PHE A 212 -0.03 4.92 5.43
N GLN A 213 0.81 4.39 6.33
CA GLN A 213 1.99 3.61 5.94
C GLN A 213 1.56 2.32 5.24
N ILE A 214 0.63 1.56 5.82
CA ILE A 214 0.10 0.31 5.26
C ILE A 214 -0.56 0.54 3.89
N VAL A 215 -1.42 1.57 3.76
CA VAL A 215 -2.07 1.87 2.47
C VAL A 215 -1.09 2.42 1.43
N SER A 216 0.03 3.01 1.86
CA SER A 216 1.07 3.52 0.96
C SER A 216 2.11 2.49 0.52
N ASP A 217 2.15 1.33 1.20
CA ASP A 217 3.08 0.22 0.99
C ASP A 217 2.25 -1.03 0.65
N PRO A 218 1.75 -1.13 -0.60
CA PRO A 218 0.88 -2.24 -1.02
C PRO A 218 1.60 -3.59 -1.07
#